data_AF-A0A522W984-F1
#
_entry.id   AF-A0A522W984-F1
#
_cell.length_a   1.000
_cell.length_b   1.000
_cell.length_c   1.000
_cell.angle_alpha   90.00
_cell.angle_beta   90.00
_cell.angle_gamma   90.00
#
_symmetry.space_group_name_H-M   'P 1'
#
loop_
_entity.id
_entity.type
_entity.pdbx_description
1 polymer ?
#
loop_
_entity_poly.entity_id
_entity_poly.type
_entity_poly.pdbx_seq_one_letter_code
_entity_poly.pdbx_strand_id
1 'polypeptide(L)'
;MPNPFLMKFSNVDTQLKFELPEQDTYILKIWNPRLPELLYLNGRQISPYHVSKKKESDVAYMIAPVDYVIKGINTLDVSAQGKFSIKIQNFFGAAKSNNMYVLPKSSNFVKKIRFDIVEFIAVALFICIILILSYSVLSKSGIEIFSLYLFSYIPYFLCLGLLFAASFFSPARLVMSASAFIAMSFILVGIVKIPLLATALLKKHKFHISPGTGDVSGLLIFLFMWLIFFTAISLLLGIDMLGEFLINIAYVILTIGVSIKMLKKIKKGIEAGRG
;
A
#
# COMPACT_ATOMS: atom_id res chain seq x y z
N MET A 1 14.35 0.04 -12.81
CA MET A 1 13.66 0.65 -11.64
C MET A 1 14.08 2.10 -11.54
N PRO A 2 13.25 3.01 -10.97
CA PRO A 2 13.70 4.39 -10.76
C PRO A 2 14.85 4.35 -9.76
N ASN A 3 15.91 5.12 -10.01
CA ASN A 3 16.89 5.39 -8.96
C ASN A 3 16.26 6.41 -8.01
N PRO A 4 15.91 6.03 -6.77
CA PRO A 4 15.37 6.99 -5.82
C PRO A 4 16.43 8.06 -5.57
N PHE A 5 16.04 9.30 -5.79
CA PHE A 5 16.89 10.45 -5.56
C PHE A 5 16.37 11.22 -4.36
N LEU A 6 17.28 11.54 -3.44
CA LEU A 6 16.98 12.33 -2.26
C LEU A 6 18.20 13.16 -1.90
N MET A 7 17.99 14.46 -1.76
CA MET A 7 19.01 15.41 -1.34
C MET A 7 18.44 16.33 -0.26
N LYS A 8 19.27 16.71 0.70
CA LYS A 8 18.90 17.59 1.81
C LYS A 8 19.92 18.69 1.96
N PHE A 9 19.43 19.90 2.13
CA PHE A 9 20.21 21.09 2.40
C PHE A 9 19.66 21.76 3.65
N SER A 10 20.57 22.25 4.48
CA SER A 10 20.25 23.00 5.69
C SER A 10 20.94 24.35 5.60
N ASN A 11 20.36 25.36 6.24
CA ASN A 11 20.97 26.70 6.35
C ASN A 11 21.22 27.40 5.01
N VAL A 12 20.30 27.25 4.07
CA VAL A 12 20.33 27.93 2.78
C VAL A 12 19.81 29.37 2.94
N ASP A 13 20.55 30.34 2.42
CA ASP A 13 20.17 31.76 2.47
C ASP A 13 19.24 32.16 1.32
N THR A 14 19.76 32.60 0.17
CA THR A 14 18.93 33.16 -0.92
C THR A 14 18.98 32.33 -2.19
N GLN A 15 20.10 31.65 -2.45
CA GLN A 15 20.31 30.86 -3.65
C GLN A 15 20.93 29.50 -3.28
N LEU A 16 20.43 28.45 -3.94
CA LEU A 16 20.95 27.10 -3.83
C LEU A 16 21.24 26.54 -5.22
N LYS A 17 22.48 26.09 -5.42
CA LYS A 17 22.86 25.30 -6.60
C LYS A 17 22.97 23.84 -6.22
N PHE A 18 22.38 22.97 -7.02
CA PHE A 18 22.36 21.53 -6.76
C PHE A 18 22.34 20.76 -8.08
N GLU A 19 22.90 19.55 -8.07
CA GLU A 19 22.98 18.70 -9.25
C GLU A 19 21.87 17.65 -9.23
N LEU A 20 21.11 17.57 -10.33
CA LEU A 20 20.07 16.57 -10.54
C LEU A 20 20.53 15.53 -11.56
N PRO A 21 20.33 14.22 -11.27
CA PRO A 21 20.84 13.14 -12.12
C PRO A 21 20.13 13.06 -13.48
N GLU A 22 18.87 13.50 -13.54
CA GLU A 22 18.02 13.39 -14.72
C GLU A 22 17.05 14.58 -14.82
N GLN A 23 16.57 14.84 -16.02
CA GLN A 23 15.45 15.76 -16.24
C GLN A 23 14.14 15.04 -15.93
N ASP A 24 13.60 15.24 -14.73
CA ASP A 24 12.35 14.64 -14.26
C ASP A 24 11.56 15.60 -13.36
N THR A 25 10.37 15.20 -12.92
CA THR A 25 9.60 15.91 -11.89
C THR A 25 10.22 15.63 -10.52
N TYR A 26 10.50 16.70 -9.78
CA TYR A 26 10.98 16.61 -8.40
C TYR A 26 9.99 17.27 -7.43
N ILE A 27 9.99 16.82 -6.19
CA ILE A 27 9.25 17.39 -5.08
C ILE A 27 10.25 18.16 -4.23
N LEU A 28 10.01 19.46 -4.07
CA LEU A 28 10.72 20.27 -3.12
C LEU A 28 9.88 20.39 -1.85
N LYS A 29 10.51 20.08 -0.73
CA LYS A 29 9.95 20.29 0.59
C LYS A 29 10.82 21.32 1.30
N ILE A 30 10.23 22.45 1.68
CA ILE A 30 10.90 23.55 2.34
C ILE A 30 10.32 23.69 3.74
N TRP A 31 11.17 23.86 4.74
CA TRP A 31 10.72 24.13 6.11
C TRP A 31 11.49 25.30 6.72
N ASN A 32 10.73 26.22 7.31
CA ASN A 32 11.21 27.43 7.97
C ASN A 32 10.09 27.95 8.91
N PRO A 33 10.41 28.58 10.06
CA PRO A 33 9.44 29.36 10.84
C PRO A 33 8.60 30.36 10.03
N ARG A 34 9.18 30.96 8.98
CA ARG A 34 8.48 31.82 8.02
C ARG A 34 8.79 31.36 6.60
N LEU A 35 7.76 30.85 5.91
CA LEU A 35 7.93 30.40 4.53
C LEU A 35 8.28 31.57 3.59
N PRO A 36 9.11 31.32 2.58
CA PRO A 36 9.41 32.31 1.55
C PRO A 36 8.16 32.69 0.73
N GLU A 37 8.11 33.96 0.30
CA GLU A 37 7.01 34.48 -0.51
C GLU A 37 7.10 34.02 -1.98
N LEU A 38 8.32 34.04 -2.54
CA LEU A 38 8.59 33.66 -3.93
C LEU A 38 9.75 32.67 -4.01
N LEU A 39 9.60 31.70 -4.92
CA LEU A 39 10.64 30.76 -5.29
C LEU A 39 10.75 30.65 -6.79
N TYR A 40 11.98 30.57 -7.28
CA TYR A 40 12.30 30.40 -8.68
C TYR A 40 13.22 29.22 -8.86
N LEU A 41 12.85 28.30 -9.74
CA LEU A 41 13.71 27.21 -10.19
C LEU A 41 14.17 27.52 -11.61
N ASN A 42 15.48 27.67 -11.80
CA ASN A 42 16.10 28.08 -13.06
C ASN A 42 15.42 29.33 -13.66
N GLY A 43 15.16 30.33 -12.81
CA GLY A 43 14.51 31.59 -13.18
C GLY A 43 12.99 31.52 -13.37
N ARG A 44 12.35 30.36 -13.20
CA ARG A 44 10.88 30.19 -13.33
C ARG A 44 10.21 30.06 -11.98
N GLN A 45 9.16 30.85 -11.76
CA GLN A 45 8.44 30.85 -10.49
C GLN A 45 7.75 29.49 -10.24
N ILE A 46 7.93 28.95 -9.04
CA ILE A 46 7.24 27.76 -8.55
C ILE A 46 6.38 28.11 -7.34
N SER A 47 5.17 27.55 -7.28
CA SER A 47 4.22 27.79 -6.20
C SER A 47 4.02 26.54 -5.35
N PRO A 48 3.80 26.69 -4.03
CA PRO A 48 3.47 25.56 -3.18
C PRO A 48 2.08 25.01 -3.54
N TYR A 49 1.96 23.69 -3.65
CA TYR A 49 0.67 23.01 -3.81
C TYR A 49 0.05 22.65 -2.46
N HIS A 50 0.87 22.56 -1.40
CA HIS A 50 0.42 22.27 -0.05
C HIS A 50 1.30 22.98 0.98
N VAL A 51 0.67 23.58 1.99
CA VAL A 51 1.34 24.22 3.12
C VAL A 51 0.78 23.61 4.40
N SER A 52 1.69 23.11 5.25
CA SER A 52 1.38 22.57 6.56
C SER A 52 1.97 23.49 7.62
N LYS A 53 1.11 24.05 8.47
CA LYS A 53 1.53 24.86 9.61
C LYS A 53 1.80 23.98 10.81
N LYS A 54 2.99 24.06 11.40
CA LYS A 54 3.31 23.40 12.68
C LYS A 54 3.76 24.41 13.71
N LYS A 55 3.68 24.05 14.99
CA LYS A 55 4.05 24.94 16.11
C LYS A 55 5.45 25.55 15.99
N GLU A 56 6.42 24.80 15.45
CA GLU A 56 7.83 25.20 15.39
C GLU A 56 8.33 25.57 13.98
N SER A 57 7.64 25.11 12.94
CA SER A 57 8.02 25.39 11.56
C SER A 57 6.86 25.17 10.60
N ASP A 58 6.74 26.06 9.64
CA ASP A 58 5.86 25.87 8.51
C ASP A 58 6.58 25.05 7.44
N VAL A 59 5.82 24.19 6.75
CA VAL A 59 6.34 23.29 5.72
C VAL A 59 5.58 23.52 4.43
N ALA A 60 6.30 23.91 3.38
CA ALA A 60 5.76 24.05 2.04
C ALA A 60 6.22 22.88 1.16
N TYR A 61 5.28 22.34 0.38
CA TYR A 61 5.54 21.32 -0.61
C TYR A 61 5.27 21.91 -2.01
N MET A 62 6.23 21.72 -2.90
CA MET A 62 6.20 22.21 -4.28
C MET A 62 6.52 21.06 -5.23
N ILE A 63 5.94 21.10 -6.42
CA ILE A 63 6.27 20.21 -7.52
C ILE A 63 7.10 21.01 -8.53
N ALA A 64 8.35 20.63 -8.75
CA ALA A 64 9.18 21.12 -9.83
C ALA A 64 8.81 20.39 -11.12
N PRO A 65 8.18 21.07 -12.10
CA PRO A 65 7.81 20.45 -13.37
C PRO A 65 9.06 20.02 -14.14
N VAL A 66 8.92 18.96 -14.95
CA VAL A 66 9.98 18.47 -15.86
C VAL A 66 10.58 19.60 -16.70
N ASP A 67 9.75 20.52 -17.16
CA ASP A 67 10.15 21.61 -18.08
C ASP A 67 10.97 22.71 -17.39
N TYR A 68 10.99 22.72 -16.06
CA TYR A 68 11.73 23.71 -15.26
C TYR A 68 13.08 23.12 -14.80
N VAL A 69 13.22 21.81 -14.88
CA VAL A 69 14.37 21.06 -14.42
C VAL A 69 15.30 20.78 -15.61
N ILE A 70 16.60 20.87 -15.39
CA ILE A 70 17.62 20.42 -16.34
C ILE A 70 18.44 19.27 -15.73
N LYS A 71 18.93 18.37 -16.57
CA LYS A 71 19.92 17.38 -16.13
C LYS A 71 21.23 18.10 -15.79
N GLY A 72 21.79 17.85 -14.61
CA GLY A 72 22.98 18.54 -14.12
C GLY A 72 22.65 19.67 -13.14
N ILE A 73 23.38 20.79 -13.22
CA ILE A 73 23.31 21.88 -12.23
C ILE A 73 22.02 22.68 -12.41
N ASN A 74 21.21 22.74 -11.35
CA ASN A 74 20.01 23.56 -11.25
C ASN A 74 20.22 24.65 -10.19
N THR A 75 19.52 25.77 -10.34
CA THR A 75 19.57 26.89 -9.40
C THR A 75 18.18 27.15 -8.84
N LEU A 76 18.07 27.22 -7.52
CA LEU A 76 16.86 27.62 -6.81
C LEU A 76 17.10 28.94 -6.10
N ASP A 77 16.36 29.97 -6.50
CA ASP A 77 16.37 31.29 -5.89
C ASP A 77 15.13 31.44 -5.00
N VAL A 78 15.33 31.98 -3.80
CA VAL A 78 14.29 32.07 -2.78
C VAL A 78 14.28 33.48 -2.21
N SER A 79 13.13 34.13 -2.27
CA SER A 79 12.92 35.41 -1.58
C SER A 79 12.57 35.13 -0.11
N ALA A 80 13.54 34.67 0.67
CA ALA A 80 13.39 34.43 2.10
C ALA A 80 14.10 35.53 2.91
N GLN A 81 13.49 35.91 4.03
CA GLN A 81 14.20 36.56 5.13
C GLN A 81 14.72 35.46 6.06
N GLY A 82 16.00 35.13 5.96
CA GLY A 82 16.69 34.18 6.83
C GLY A 82 16.90 32.78 6.23
N LYS A 83 17.47 31.90 7.05
CA LYS A 83 17.94 30.56 6.62
C LYS A 83 16.81 29.55 6.59
N PHE A 84 16.72 28.77 5.52
CA PHE A 84 15.77 27.66 5.41
C PHE A 84 16.48 26.33 5.14
N SER A 85 15.70 25.27 5.22
CA SER A 85 16.15 23.93 4.87
C SER A 85 15.26 23.37 3.76
N ILE A 86 15.89 22.63 2.84
CA ILE A 86 15.24 22.06 1.66
C ILE A 86 15.53 20.58 1.58
N LYS A 87 14.51 19.82 1.19
CA LYS A 87 14.64 18.44 0.73
C LYS A 87 14.13 18.36 -0.69
N ILE A 88 14.93 17.75 -1.56
CA ILE A 88 14.61 17.51 -2.97
C ILE A 88 14.52 15.99 -3.16
N GLN A 89 13.43 15.52 -3.75
CA GLN A 89 13.22 14.08 -3.98
C GLN A 89 12.38 13.84 -5.23
N ASN A 90 12.57 12.73 -5.94
CA ASN A 90 11.75 12.36 -7.11
C ASN A 90 10.53 11.47 -6.78
N PHE A 91 10.25 11.25 -5.49
CA PHE A 91 9.12 10.44 -5.01
C PHE A 91 8.42 11.10 -3.81
N PHE A 92 7.12 10.90 -3.66
CA PHE A 92 6.36 11.30 -2.46
C PHE A 92 6.64 10.36 -1.29
N GLY A 93 6.74 9.07 -1.58
CA GLY A 93 7.04 8.02 -0.62
C GLY A 93 7.69 6.83 -1.31
N ALA A 94 8.53 6.11 -0.56
CA ALA A 94 9.11 4.85 -0.96
C ALA A 94 8.86 3.85 0.18
N ALA A 95 8.49 2.61 -0.16
CA ALA A 95 8.51 1.53 0.82
C ALA A 95 9.95 1.27 1.27
N LYS A 96 10.15 0.84 2.52
CA LYS A 96 11.49 0.51 3.07
C LYS A 96 12.28 -0.47 2.22
N SER A 97 11.58 -1.35 1.50
CA SER A 97 12.18 -2.33 0.59
C SER A 97 12.58 -1.78 -0.79
N ASN A 98 12.39 -0.48 -1.06
CA ASN A 98 12.71 0.18 -2.34
C ASN A 98 12.05 -0.48 -3.58
N ASN A 99 10.95 -1.21 -3.36
CA ASN A 99 10.26 -1.93 -4.43
C ASN A 99 8.87 -1.32 -4.75
N MET A 100 8.49 -0.26 -4.05
CA MET A 100 7.25 0.47 -4.26
C MET A 100 7.48 1.95 -4.03
N TYR A 101 7.08 2.76 -5.00
CA TYR A 101 7.26 4.20 -5.01
C TYR A 101 5.95 4.90 -5.35
N VAL A 102 5.72 6.04 -4.70
CA VAL A 102 4.65 6.95 -5.06
C VAL A 102 5.30 8.11 -5.81
N LEU A 103 5.12 8.16 -7.13
CA LEU A 103 5.77 9.13 -8.01
C LEU A 103 4.78 10.17 -8.51
N PRO A 104 5.21 11.40 -8.82
CA PRO A 104 4.38 12.37 -9.53
C PRO A 104 3.93 11.83 -10.88
N LYS A 105 2.64 12.02 -11.24
CA LYS A 105 2.11 11.59 -12.55
C LYS A 105 2.82 12.25 -13.73
N SER A 106 3.35 13.45 -13.53
CA SER A 106 4.14 14.20 -14.52
C SER A 106 5.56 13.66 -14.72
N SER A 107 6.03 12.73 -13.88
CA SER A 107 7.38 12.18 -13.98
C SER A 107 7.60 11.51 -15.34
N ASN A 108 8.75 11.81 -15.96
CA ASN A 108 9.23 11.14 -17.15
C ASN A 108 9.39 9.64 -16.91
N PHE A 109 9.77 9.24 -15.70
CA PHE A 109 9.77 7.83 -15.33
C PHE A 109 8.35 7.26 -15.42
N VAL A 110 7.33 7.92 -14.86
CA VAL A 110 5.93 7.47 -14.98
C VAL A 110 5.44 7.40 -16.43
N LYS A 111 5.90 8.28 -17.31
CA LYS A 111 5.60 8.24 -18.75
C LYS A 111 6.33 7.12 -19.49
N LYS A 112 7.58 6.83 -19.11
CA LYS A 112 8.41 5.74 -19.66
C LYS A 112 8.00 4.37 -19.13
N ILE A 113 7.52 4.33 -17.89
CA ILE A 113 6.87 3.19 -17.29
C ILE A 113 5.59 2.96 -18.08
N ARG A 114 5.73 2.15 -19.13
CA ARG A 114 4.62 1.44 -19.73
C ARG A 114 4.06 0.36 -18.81
N PHE A 115 4.51 0.22 -17.54
CA PHE A 115 4.04 -0.82 -16.62
C PHE A 115 2.56 -1.07 -16.80
N ASP A 116 2.23 -2.30 -17.08
CA ASP A 116 2.51 -2.99 -18.34
C ASP A 116 1.33 -3.92 -18.32
N ILE A 117 0.37 -3.62 -19.19
CA ILE A 117 -0.76 -4.52 -19.43
C ILE A 117 -0.20 -5.94 -19.59
N VAL A 118 1.00 -6.10 -20.15
CA VAL A 118 1.78 -7.34 -20.20
C VAL A 118 2.07 -7.97 -18.83
N GLU A 119 2.58 -7.24 -17.84
CA GLU A 119 2.87 -7.79 -16.51
C GLU A 119 1.59 -8.10 -15.72
N PHE A 120 0.56 -7.25 -15.85
CA PHE A 120 -0.76 -7.53 -15.31
C PHE A 120 -1.38 -8.77 -15.96
N ILE A 121 -1.27 -8.91 -17.28
CA ILE A 121 -1.69 -10.09 -18.04
C ILE A 121 -0.85 -11.30 -17.61
N ALA A 122 0.45 -11.17 -17.42
CA ALA A 122 1.31 -12.28 -17.02
C ALA A 122 0.91 -12.83 -15.65
N VAL A 123 0.60 -11.95 -14.69
CA VAL A 123 0.07 -12.36 -13.38
C VAL A 123 -1.35 -12.90 -13.48
N ALA A 124 -2.22 -12.30 -14.30
CA ALA A 124 -3.55 -12.85 -14.54
C ALA A 124 -3.47 -14.28 -15.13
N LEU A 125 -2.59 -14.50 -16.11
CA LEU A 125 -2.31 -15.81 -16.71
C LEU A 125 -1.72 -16.79 -15.68
N PHE A 126 -0.77 -16.35 -14.86
CA PHE A 126 -0.19 -17.17 -13.81
C PHE A 126 -1.26 -17.60 -12.78
N ILE A 127 -2.14 -16.70 -12.37
CA ILE A 127 -3.27 -17.01 -11.49
C ILE A 127 -4.26 -17.96 -12.18
N CYS A 128 -4.55 -17.77 -13.47
CA CYS A 128 -5.35 -18.70 -14.26
C CYS A 128 -4.72 -20.10 -14.30
N ILE A 129 -3.40 -20.22 -14.47
CA ILE A 129 -2.69 -21.50 -14.43
C ILE A 129 -2.82 -22.14 -13.04
N ILE A 130 -2.62 -21.39 -11.96
CA ILE A 130 -2.82 -21.90 -10.58
C ILE A 130 -4.26 -22.37 -10.38
N LEU A 131 -5.25 -21.65 -10.91
CA LEU A 131 -6.67 -22.02 -10.85
C LEU A 131 -6.95 -23.31 -11.62
N ILE A 132 -6.43 -23.45 -12.84
CA ILE A 132 -6.57 -24.67 -13.67
C ILE A 132 -5.90 -25.85 -12.98
N LEU A 133 -4.67 -25.69 -12.49
CA LEU A 133 -3.96 -26.74 -11.75
C LEU A 133 -4.71 -27.14 -10.48
N SER A 134 -5.22 -26.15 -9.73
CA SER A 134 -6.08 -26.39 -8.55
C SER A 134 -7.33 -27.18 -8.92
N TYR A 135 -7.99 -26.86 -10.04
CA TYR A 135 -9.16 -27.58 -10.54
C TYR A 135 -8.86 -29.04 -10.87
N SER A 136 -7.77 -29.30 -11.60
CA SER A 136 -7.37 -30.67 -11.95
C SER A 136 -7.13 -31.54 -10.72
N VAL A 137 -6.56 -30.97 -9.64
CA VAL A 137 -6.32 -31.66 -8.36
C VAL A 137 -7.60 -31.81 -7.53
N LEU A 138 -8.49 -30.82 -7.55
CA LEU A 138 -9.77 -30.80 -6.81
C LEU A 138 -10.94 -31.43 -7.57
N SER A 139 -10.74 -31.94 -8.79
CA SER A 139 -11.78 -32.51 -9.67
C SER A 139 -12.59 -33.64 -9.04
N LYS A 140 -12.07 -34.31 -7.99
CA LYS A 140 -12.84 -35.29 -7.19
C LYS A 140 -13.82 -34.67 -6.18
N SER A 141 -13.76 -33.36 -5.93
CA SER A 141 -14.48 -32.67 -4.85
C SER A 141 -15.61 -31.74 -5.33
N GLY A 142 -15.92 -31.73 -6.64
CA GLY A 142 -17.11 -31.07 -7.20
C GLY A 142 -16.90 -29.62 -7.67
N ILE A 143 -17.70 -29.23 -8.66
CA ILE A 143 -17.70 -27.90 -9.32
C ILE A 143 -17.94 -26.76 -8.32
N GLU A 144 -18.69 -27.00 -7.24
CA GLU A 144 -19.00 -26.01 -6.20
C GLU A 144 -17.77 -25.52 -5.44
N ILE A 145 -16.80 -26.40 -5.16
CA ILE A 145 -15.57 -26.00 -4.47
C ILE A 145 -14.70 -25.15 -5.41
N PHE A 146 -14.66 -25.51 -6.70
CA PHE A 146 -13.94 -24.74 -7.71
C PHE A 146 -14.51 -23.33 -7.91
N SER A 147 -15.84 -23.19 -8.01
CA SER A 147 -16.47 -21.89 -8.13
C SER A 147 -16.17 -21.02 -6.91
N LEU A 148 -16.23 -21.58 -5.69
CA LEU A 148 -15.87 -20.87 -4.45
C LEU A 148 -14.40 -20.40 -4.46
N TYR A 149 -13.50 -21.22 -5.02
CA TYR A 149 -12.09 -20.85 -5.22
C TYR A 149 -11.88 -19.79 -6.30
N LEU A 150 -12.71 -19.73 -7.33
CA LEU A 150 -12.62 -18.71 -8.39
C LEU A 150 -13.15 -17.37 -7.88
N PHE A 151 -14.32 -17.38 -7.21
CA PHE A 151 -14.95 -16.19 -6.65
C PHE A 151 -14.11 -15.54 -5.55
N SER A 152 -13.29 -16.30 -4.81
CA SER A 152 -12.41 -15.76 -3.77
C SER A 152 -11.25 -14.91 -4.31
N TYR A 153 -10.94 -15.00 -5.61
CA TYR A 153 -9.97 -14.12 -6.27
C TYR A 153 -10.58 -12.81 -6.80
N ILE A 154 -11.90 -12.71 -6.93
CA ILE A 154 -12.55 -11.49 -7.42
C ILE A 154 -12.20 -10.28 -6.53
N PRO A 155 -12.27 -10.34 -5.19
CA PRO A 155 -11.86 -9.23 -4.34
C PRO A 155 -10.40 -8.81 -4.55
N TYR A 156 -9.51 -9.75 -4.87
CA TYR A 156 -8.10 -9.47 -5.16
C TYR A 156 -7.94 -8.69 -6.47
N PHE A 157 -8.53 -9.18 -7.57
CA PHE A 157 -8.49 -8.47 -8.86
C PHE A 157 -9.19 -7.13 -8.79
N LEU A 158 -10.26 -7.03 -8.01
CA LEU A 158 -11.01 -5.79 -7.80
C LEU A 158 -10.18 -4.80 -6.97
N CYS A 159 -9.46 -5.25 -5.94
CA CYS A 159 -8.53 -4.42 -5.17
C CYS A 159 -7.36 -3.89 -6.04
N LEU A 160 -6.72 -4.77 -6.82
CA LEU A 160 -5.67 -4.34 -7.76
C LEU A 160 -6.21 -3.38 -8.83
N GLY A 161 -7.38 -3.69 -9.38
CA GLY A 161 -8.08 -2.85 -10.35
C GLY A 161 -8.43 -1.49 -9.77
N LEU A 162 -8.88 -1.42 -8.51
CA LEU A 162 -9.16 -0.18 -7.81
C LEU A 162 -7.90 0.63 -7.49
N LEU A 163 -6.81 -0.01 -7.06
CA LEU A 163 -5.53 0.67 -6.85
C LEU A 163 -4.98 1.26 -8.16
N PHE A 164 -5.12 0.52 -9.25
CA PHE A 164 -4.77 0.99 -10.59
C PHE A 164 -5.69 2.13 -11.04
N ALA A 165 -7.01 2.00 -10.87
CA ALA A 165 -7.99 3.03 -11.20
C ALA A 165 -7.78 4.32 -10.39
N ALA A 166 -7.54 4.21 -9.09
CA ALA A 166 -7.25 5.32 -8.18
C ALA A 166 -6.01 6.11 -8.63
N SER A 167 -5.03 5.43 -9.26
CA SER A 167 -3.85 6.10 -9.81
C SER A 167 -4.15 7.04 -10.99
N PHE A 168 -5.29 6.88 -11.67
CA PHE A 168 -5.72 7.82 -12.72
C PHE A 168 -6.24 9.14 -12.15
N PHE A 169 -6.95 9.07 -11.02
CA PHE A 169 -7.58 10.21 -10.35
C PHE A 169 -6.65 10.95 -9.39
N SER A 170 -5.51 10.34 -9.02
CA SER A 170 -4.51 10.95 -8.15
C SER A 170 -3.45 11.75 -8.93
N PRO A 171 -2.91 12.85 -8.37
CA PRO A 171 -1.73 13.53 -8.92
C PRO A 171 -0.45 12.69 -8.79
N ALA A 172 -0.52 11.56 -8.09
CA ALA A 172 0.56 10.61 -7.91
C ALA A 172 0.20 9.23 -8.47
N ARG A 173 1.20 8.54 -9.02
CA ARG A 173 1.09 7.16 -9.48
C ARG A 173 1.87 6.24 -8.57
N LEU A 174 1.22 5.15 -8.15
CA LEU A 174 1.91 4.05 -7.49
C LEU A 174 2.68 3.26 -8.54
N VAL A 175 3.97 3.08 -8.31
CA VAL A 175 4.84 2.26 -9.14
C VAL A 175 5.39 1.17 -8.25
N MET A 176 5.21 -0.08 -8.67
CA MET A 176 5.76 -1.25 -8.02
C MET A 176 6.82 -1.87 -8.92
N SER A 177 7.80 -2.54 -8.34
CA SER A 177 8.65 -3.45 -9.11
C SER A 177 7.91 -4.74 -9.43
N ALA A 178 8.35 -5.45 -10.48
CA ALA A 178 7.83 -6.78 -10.79
C ALA A 178 7.96 -7.73 -9.59
N SER A 179 9.07 -7.67 -8.85
CA SER A 179 9.27 -8.49 -7.65
C SER A 179 8.31 -8.14 -6.51
N ALA A 180 8.05 -6.86 -6.23
CA ALA A 180 7.03 -6.48 -5.24
C ALA A 180 5.61 -6.83 -5.68
N PHE A 181 5.32 -6.69 -6.98
CA PHE A 181 4.03 -7.05 -7.52
C PHE A 181 3.78 -8.56 -7.40
N ILE A 182 4.77 -9.38 -7.75
CA ILE A 182 4.74 -10.84 -7.59
C ILE A 182 4.63 -11.21 -6.10
N ALA A 183 5.42 -10.60 -5.22
CA ALA A 183 5.37 -10.87 -3.79
C ALA A 183 4.00 -10.54 -3.18
N MET A 184 3.44 -9.36 -3.49
CA MET A 184 2.09 -8.98 -3.06
C MET A 184 1.04 -9.95 -3.60
N SER A 185 1.19 -10.39 -4.84
CA SER A 185 0.29 -11.38 -5.46
C SER A 185 0.36 -12.73 -4.74
N PHE A 186 1.55 -13.23 -4.41
CA PHE A 186 1.71 -14.46 -3.63
C PHE A 186 1.15 -14.34 -2.21
N ILE A 187 1.39 -13.20 -1.54
CA ILE A 187 0.83 -12.93 -0.21
C ILE A 187 -0.69 -12.96 -0.27
N LEU A 188 -1.30 -12.27 -1.24
CA LEU A 188 -2.74 -12.21 -1.40
C LEU A 188 -3.35 -13.57 -1.79
N VAL A 189 -2.71 -14.32 -2.69
CA VAL A 189 -3.09 -15.71 -3.02
C VAL A 189 -2.99 -16.60 -1.77
N GLY A 190 -1.92 -16.46 -0.99
CA GLY A 190 -1.69 -17.21 0.24
C GLY A 190 -2.75 -16.93 1.31
N ILE A 191 -3.11 -15.65 1.51
CA ILE A 191 -4.19 -15.21 2.41
C ILE A 191 -5.50 -15.91 2.05
N VAL A 192 -5.78 -16.11 0.77
CA VAL A 192 -7.03 -16.74 0.32
C VAL A 192 -6.95 -18.27 0.34
N LYS A 193 -5.85 -18.86 -0.15
CA LYS A 193 -5.73 -20.31 -0.38
C LYS A 193 -5.31 -21.10 0.84
N ILE A 194 -4.44 -20.57 1.70
CA ILE A 194 -3.95 -21.31 2.87
C ILE A 194 -5.08 -21.62 3.86
N PRO A 195 -6.02 -20.69 4.17
CA PRO A 195 -7.17 -21.00 5.03
C PRO A 195 -8.11 -22.05 4.43
N LEU A 196 -8.34 -22.00 3.11
CA LEU A 196 -9.18 -22.98 2.41
C LEU A 196 -8.53 -24.37 2.37
N LEU A 197 -7.21 -24.45 2.19
CA LEU A 197 -6.46 -25.71 2.25
C LEU A 197 -6.44 -26.26 3.69
N ALA A 198 -6.21 -25.41 4.68
CA ALA A 198 -6.21 -25.79 6.10
C ALA A 198 -7.58 -26.33 6.53
N THR A 199 -8.68 -25.66 6.17
CA THR A 199 -10.04 -26.14 6.46
C THR A 199 -10.36 -27.45 5.74
N ALA A 200 -9.90 -27.66 4.51
CA ALA A 200 -10.04 -28.93 3.79
C ALA A 200 -9.24 -30.08 4.45
N LEU A 201 -8.00 -29.81 4.87
CA LEU A 201 -7.16 -30.79 5.57
C LEU A 201 -7.73 -31.16 6.95
N LEU A 202 -8.24 -30.18 7.70
CA LEU A 202 -8.89 -30.40 8.99
C LEU A 202 -10.17 -31.24 8.86
N LYS A 203 -10.98 -30.99 7.82
CA LYS A 203 -12.14 -31.85 7.49
C LYS A 203 -11.73 -33.30 7.16
N LYS A 204 -10.62 -33.49 6.44
CA LYS A 204 -10.12 -34.82 6.03
C LYS A 204 -9.60 -35.65 7.21
N HIS A 205 -9.00 -35.02 8.23
CA HIS A 205 -8.44 -35.70 9.40
C HIS A 205 -9.42 -35.94 10.55
N LYS A 206 -10.74 -35.81 10.32
CA LYS A 206 -11.79 -35.92 11.37
C LYS A 206 -11.53 -35.01 12.59
N PHE A 207 -10.74 -33.95 12.45
CA PHE A 207 -10.80 -32.84 13.39
C PHE A 207 -12.13 -32.15 13.11
N HIS A 208 -13.16 -32.57 13.84
CA HIS A 208 -14.42 -31.84 13.93
C HIS A 208 -14.16 -30.51 14.65
N ILE A 209 -13.49 -29.57 13.98
CA ILE A 209 -14.01 -28.21 14.03
C ILE A 209 -15.28 -28.30 13.21
N SER A 210 -16.37 -28.71 13.85
CA SER A 210 -17.66 -28.84 13.20
C SER A 210 -17.94 -27.49 12.52
N PRO A 211 -18.00 -27.42 11.17
CA PRO A 211 -18.65 -26.29 10.53
C PRO A 211 -20.17 -26.31 10.84
N GLY A 212 -20.65 -27.37 11.51
CA GLY A 212 -22.02 -27.62 11.93
C GLY A 212 -22.35 -27.13 13.34
N THR A 213 -21.47 -26.41 14.04
CA THR A 213 -21.98 -25.37 14.93
C THR A 213 -21.75 -24.05 14.22
N GLY A 214 -22.82 -23.37 13.82
CA GLY A 214 -22.80 -22.02 13.26
C GLY A 214 -22.33 -20.98 14.29
N ASP A 215 -21.21 -21.24 14.96
CA ASP A 215 -20.62 -20.36 15.93
C ASP A 215 -19.61 -19.46 15.21
N VAL A 216 -20.18 -18.42 14.60
CA VAL A 216 -19.48 -17.28 13.99
C VAL A 216 -18.30 -16.81 14.85
N SER A 217 -18.35 -16.95 16.19
CA SER A 217 -17.24 -16.59 17.07
C SER A 217 -15.96 -17.41 16.85
N GLY A 218 -16.05 -18.70 16.53
CA GLY A 218 -14.89 -19.55 16.27
C GLY A 218 -14.20 -19.19 14.96
N LEU A 219 -14.99 -18.88 13.92
CA LEU A 219 -14.50 -18.37 12.64
C LEU A 219 -13.78 -17.02 12.83
N LEU A 220 -14.35 -16.12 13.63
CA LEU A 220 -13.75 -14.81 13.91
C LEU A 220 -12.44 -14.91 14.70
N ILE A 221 -12.35 -15.83 15.67
CA ILE A 221 -11.10 -16.08 16.42
C ILE A 221 -10.01 -16.65 15.50
N PHE A 222 -10.36 -17.57 14.61
CA PHE A 222 -9.42 -18.10 13.63
C PHE A 222 -8.95 -17.00 12.66
N LEU A 223 -9.88 -16.20 12.14
CA LEU A 223 -9.58 -15.06 11.27
C LEU A 223 -8.67 -14.03 11.96
N PHE A 224 -8.90 -13.77 13.25
CA PHE A 224 -8.06 -12.91 14.09
C PHE A 224 -6.62 -13.43 14.21
N MET A 225 -6.44 -14.72 14.57
CA MET A 225 -5.10 -15.32 14.68
C MET A 225 -4.32 -15.22 13.36
N TRP A 226 -5.01 -15.41 12.24
CA TRP A 226 -4.43 -15.26 10.92
C TRP A 226 -4.05 -13.82 10.58
N LEU A 227 -4.90 -12.84 10.91
CA LEU A 227 -4.58 -11.44 10.70
C LEU A 227 -3.38 -10.99 11.54
N ILE A 228 -3.21 -11.52 12.76
CA ILE A 228 -2.00 -11.30 13.56
C ILE A 228 -0.77 -11.91 12.90
N PHE A 229 -0.87 -13.14 12.38
CA PHE A 229 0.24 -13.78 11.67
C PHE A 229 0.66 -12.98 10.42
N PHE A 230 -0.31 -12.51 9.62
CA PHE A 230 -0.04 -11.67 8.46
C PHE A 230 0.44 -10.26 8.82
N THR A 231 -0.01 -9.71 9.95
CA THR A 231 0.56 -8.49 10.52
C THR A 231 2.04 -8.70 10.82
N ALA A 232 2.40 -9.79 11.50
CA ALA A 232 3.78 -10.10 11.83
C ALA A 232 4.66 -10.25 10.58
N ILE A 233 4.16 -10.95 9.54
CA ILE A 233 4.85 -11.05 8.25
C ILE A 233 4.98 -9.67 7.59
N SER A 234 3.93 -8.87 7.58
CA SER A 234 3.94 -7.54 6.95
C SER A 234 4.95 -6.60 7.63
N LEU A 235 5.01 -6.63 8.97
CA LEU A 235 6.01 -5.89 9.75
C LEU A 235 7.43 -6.40 9.50
N LEU A 236 7.62 -7.72 9.39
CA LEU A 236 8.92 -8.34 9.11
C LEU A 236 9.43 -8.01 7.70
N LEU A 237 8.50 -7.84 6.74
CA LEU A 237 8.79 -7.38 5.37
C LEU A 237 8.89 -5.84 5.24
N GLY A 238 8.74 -5.09 6.33
CA GLY A 238 8.84 -3.62 6.35
C GLY A 238 7.67 -2.91 5.67
N ILE A 239 6.51 -3.56 5.57
CA ILE A 239 5.27 -3.00 5.02
C ILE A 239 4.41 -2.47 6.18
N ASP A 240 4.92 -1.45 6.87
CA ASP A 240 4.37 -0.97 8.14
C ASP A 240 2.89 -0.56 8.02
N MET A 241 2.52 0.16 6.96
CA MET A 241 1.12 0.57 6.71
C MET A 241 0.16 -0.62 6.57
N LEU A 242 0.58 -1.70 5.91
CA LEU A 242 -0.24 -2.90 5.75
C LEU A 242 -0.34 -3.65 7.08
N GLY A 243 0.77 -3.72 7.83
CA GLY A 243 0.77 -4.28 9.18
C GLY A 243 -0.21 -3.54 10.10
N GLU A 244 -0.14 -2.20 10.14
CA GLU A 244 -1.03 -1.34 10.92
C GLU A 244 -2.50 -1.48 10.48
N PHE A 245 -2.77 -1.60 9.19
CA PHE A 245 -4.12 -1.84 8.69
C PHE A 245 -4.66 -3.22 9.08
N LEU A 246 -3.85 -4.27 8.90
CA LEU A 246 -4.23 -5.65 9.22
C LEU A 246 -4.45 -5.85 10.72
N ILE A 247 -3.64 -5.23 11.58
CA ILE A 247 -3.83 -5.32 13.04
C ILE A 247 -5.10 -4.59 13.47
N ASN A 248 -5.42 -3.45 12.87
CA ASN A 248 -6.66 -2.73 13.16
C ASN A 248 -7.89 -3.55 12.75
N ILE A 249 -7.84 -4.23 11.60
CA ILE A 249 -8.89 -5.17 11.18
C ILE A 249 -8.97 -6.36 12.13
N ALA A 250 -7.82 -6.90 12.57
CA ALA A 250 -7.76 -7.99 13.55
C ALA A 250 -8.48 -7.58 14.85
N TYR A 251 -8.22 -6.37 15.35
CA TYR A 251 -8.87 -5.84 16.55
C TYR A 251 -10.38 -5.70 16.39
N VAL A 252 -10.87 -5.22 15.24
CA VAL A 252 -12.32 -5.12 14.98
C VAL A 252 -12.97 -6.50 14.97
N ILE A 253 -12.35 -7.48 14.30
CA ILE A 253 -12.84 -8.86 14.22
C ILE A 253 -12.86 -9.53 15.59
N LEU A 254 -11.81 -9.33 16.39
CA LEU A 254 -11.75 -9.84 17.76
C LEU A 254 -12.87 -9.25 18.62
N THR A 255 -13.06 -7.92 18.55
CA THR A 255 -14.09 -7.21 19.30
C THR A 255 -15.47 -7.74 18.96
N ILE A 256 -15.79 -7.85 17.66
CA ILE A 256 -17.06 -8.42 17.19
C ILE A 256 -17.22 -9.87 17.67
N GLY A 257 -16.17 -10.69 17.58
CA GLY A 257 -16.20 -12.09 18.01
C GLY A 257 -16.47 -12.24 19.51
N VAL A 258 -15.84 -11.40 20.34
CA VAL A 258 -16.04 -11.37 21.79
C VAL A 258 -17.44 -10.87 22.14
N SER A 259 -17.92 -9.80 21.50
CA SER A 259 -19.28 -9.27 21.73
C SER A 259 -20.35 -10.31 21.39
N ILE A 260 -20.23 -11.02 20.27
CA ILE A 260 -21.15 -12.11 19.90
C ILE A 260 -21.14 -13.21 20.96
N LYS A 261 -19.96 -13.59 21.45
CA LYS A 261 -19.81 -14.64 22.46
C LYS A 261 -20.40 -14.23 23.82
N MET A 262 -20.23 -12.97 24.22
CA MET A 262 -20.85 -12.42 25.42
C MET A 262 -22.37 -12.39 25.32
N LEU A 263 -22.93 -11.89 24.21
CA LEU A 263 -24.38 -11.87 23.99
C LEU A 263 -24.99 -13.28 24.04
N LYS A 264 -24.30 -14.28 23.45
CA LYS A 264 -24.73 -15.68 23.54
C LYS A 264 -24.72 -16.21 24.98
N LYS A 265 -23.73 -15.84 25.80
CA LYS A 265 -23.69 -16.24 27.22
C LYS A 265 -24.81 -15.60 28.03
N ILE A 266 -25.08 -14.31 27.84
CA ILE A 266 -26.17 -13.60 28.52
C ILE A 266 -27.52 -14.24 28.18
N LYS A 267 -27.76 -14.51 26.89
CA LYS A 267 -29.00 -15.16 26.44
C LYS A 267 -29.21 -16.52 27.11
N LYS A 268 -28.17 -17.37 27.15
CA LYS A 268 -28.24 -18.67 27.83
C LYS A 268 -28.47 -18.54 29.34
N GLY A 269 -27.89 -17.54 29.99
CA GLY A 269 -28.11 -17.27 31.42
C GLY A 269 -29.55 -16.85 31.73
N ILE A 270 -30.16 -16.03 30.86
CA ILE A 270 -31.57 -15.62 31.00
C ILE A 270 -32.51 -16.82 30.79
N GLU A 271 -32.22 -17.68 29.82
CA GLU A 271 -33.01 -18.89 29.55
C GLU A 271 -32.92 -19.91 30.70
N ALA A 272 -31.74 -20.07 31.32
CA ALA A 272 -31.53 -20.97 32.45
C ALA A 272 -32.16 -20.48 33.77
N GLY A 273 -32.37 -19.16 33.93
CA GLY A 273 -33.02 -18.58 35.11
C GLY A 273 -34.55 -18.53 35.03
N ARG A 274 -35.15 -18.95 33.91
CA ARG A 274 -36.61 -18.96 33.67
C ARG A 274 -37.24 -20.36 33.74
N GLY A 275 -36.43 -21.42 33.90
CA GLY A 275 -36.88 -22.80 34.12
C GLY A 275 -36.66 -23.22 35.56
#